data_AF-A0A961S5A7-F1
#
_entry.id   AF-A0A961S5A7-F1
#
_cell.length_a   1.000
_cell.length_b   1.000
_cell.length_c   1.000
_cell.angle_alpha   90.00
_cell.angle_beta   90.00
_cell.angle_gamma   90.00
#
_symmetry.space_group_name_H-M   'P 1'
#
loop_
_entity.id
_entity.type
_entity.pdbx_description
1 polymer ?
#
loop_
_entity_poly.entity_id
_entity_poly.type
_entity_poly.pdbx_seq_one_letter_code
_entity_poly.pdbx_strand_id
1 'polypeptide(L)'
;YEFNKAAAEVARQAADAADRPVLVAGSIGPSGELLQPMGNMSYEQAVAAFAEQARGLSDGGADLLWVETMSDINEVRAAVEGAKSVSDLPVVATMSFDTNGRTMMGITATEAAEAMAELGLAAFGANCGNNLPDTEAAIVAMHEAKPDALLVAKANAGIPRWGEDGLEYDGTPDVMANFARRVNFAGAS
;
A
#
# COMPACT_ATOMS: atom_id res chain seq x y z
N TYR A 1 -0.55 15.02 12.56
CA TYR A 1 0.02 14.17 13.63
C TYR A 1 -1.05 13.54 14.53
N GLU A 2 -1.82 14.33 15.30
CA GLU A 2 -2.72 13.84 16.38
C GLU A 2 -3.69 12.71 15.97
N PHE A 3 -4.36 12.85 14.81
CA PHE A 3 -5.28 11.82 14.32
C PHE A 3 -4.61 10.48 14.05
N ASN A 4 -3.39 10.51 13.50
CA ASN A 4 -2.65 9.30 13.19
C ASN A 4 -2.18 8.59 14.45
N LYS A 5 -1.73 9.35 15.44
CA LYS A 5 -1.37 8.79 16.75
C LYS A 5 -2.57 8.13 17.41
N ALA A 6 -3.69 8.85 17.53
CA ALA A 6 -4.90 8.31 18.13
C ALA A 6 -5.44 7.08 17.38
N ALA A 7 -5.38 7.07 16.04
CA ALA A 7 -5.79 5.91 15.24
C ALA A 7 -4.91 4.68 15.51
N ALA A 8 -3.59 4.87 15.56
CA ALA A 8 -2.65 3.79 15.88
C ALA A 8 -2.83 3.28 17.33
N GLU A 9 -3.06 4.17 18.30
CA GLU A 9 -3.31 3.79 19.70
C GLU A 9 -4.58 2.92 19.83
N VAL A 10 -5.65 3.27 19.11
CA VAL A 10 -6.88 2.46 19.07
C VAL A 10 -6.62 1.08 18.48
N ALA A 11 -5.87 1.01 17.36
CA ALA A 11 -5.50 -0.26 16.75
C ALA A 11 -4.60 -1.11 17.67
N ARG A 12 -3.65 -0.48 18.36
CA ARG A 12 -2.74 -1.12 19.33
C ARG A 12 -3.51 -1.71 20.51
N GLN A 13 -4.47 -0.98 21.07
CA GLN A 13 -5.33 -1.50 22.14
C GLN A 13 -6.11 -2.74 21.70
N ALA A 14 -6.67 -2.73 20.50
CA ALA A 14 -7.38 -3.89 19.96
C ALA A 14 -6.45 -5.09 19.73
N ALA A 15 -5.23 -4.83 19.25
CA ALA A 15 -4.23 -5.86 19.00
C ALA A 15 -3.66 -6.45 20.31
N ASP A 16 -3.47 -5.64 21.35
CA ASP A 16 -3.00 -6.10 22.68
C ASP A 16 -4.06 -6.89 23.45
N ALA A 17 -5.34 -6.64 23.17
CA ALA A 17 -6.44 -7.39 23.76
C ALA A 17 -6.69 -8.76 23.08
N ALA A 18 -6.05 -9.02 21.94
CA ALA A 18 -6.19 -10.29 21.23
C ALA A 18 -5.47 -11.44 21.94
N ASP A 19 -5.98 -12.66 21.79
CA ASP A 19 -5.39 -13.89 22.35
C ASP A 19 -4.22 -14.45 21.52
N ARG A 20 -3.83 -13.72 20.47
CA ARG A 20 -2.77 -14.08 19.54
C ARG A 20 -1.96 -12.83 19.16
N PRO A 21 -0.71 -12.99 18.70
CA PRO A 21 0.03 -11.88 18.12
C PRO A 21 -0.74 -11.24 16.96
N VAL A 22 -0.92 -9.92 17.02
CA VAL A 22 -1.52 -9.10 15.97
C VAL A 22 -0.61 -7.90 15.75
N LEU A 23 -0.20 -7.71 14.50
CA LEU A 23 0.58 -6.54 14.08
C LEU A 23 -0.35 -5.38 13.75
N VAL A 24 0.07 -4.17 14.10
CA VAL A 24 -0.59 -2.91 13.74
C VAL A 24 0.20 -2.26 12.62
N ALA A 25 -0.44 -2.11 11.47
CA ALA A 25 0.12 -1.37 10.34
C ALA A 25 -0.43 0.05 10.31
N GLY A 26 0.46 1.04 10.39
CA GLY A 26 0.10 2.45 10.24
C GLY A 26 -0.13 2.79 8.76
N SER A 27 -1.40 2.89 8.36
CA SER A 27 -1.79 3.18 6.97
C SER A 27 -1.48 4.64 6.59
N ILE A 28 -0.85 4.81 5.43
CA ILE A 28 -0.53 6.10 4.80
C ILE A 28 -0.98 6.01 3.34
N GLY A 29 -2.04 6.75 2.99
CA GLY A 29 -2.49 6.87 1.60
C GLY A 29 -1.68 7.90 0.80
N PRO A 30 -1.99 8.09 -0.49
CA PRO A 30 -1.43 9.18 -1.28
C PRO A 30 -1.83 10.54 -0.70
N SER A 31 -1.03 11.56 -0.99
CA SER A 31 -1.27 12.95 -0.57
C SER A 31 -2.58 13.52 -1.14
N GLY A 32 -3.04 12.96 -2.26
CA GLY A 32 -4.17 13.47 -3.04
C GLY A 32 -3.79 14.60 -4.01
N GLU A 33 -2.53 15.04 -3.98
CA GLU A 33 -1.98 16.07 -4.86
C GLU A 33 -0.99 15.45 -5.85
N LEU A 34 -0.89 16.02 -7.05
CA LEU A 34 0.15 15.64 -8.00
C LEU A 34 1.46 16.38 -7.67
N LEU A 35 2.57 15.66 -7.73
CA LEU A 35 3.90 16.26 -7.60
C LEU A 35 4.27 17.11 -8.81
N GLN A 36 5.11 18.11 -8.61
CA GLN A 36 5.70 18.89 -9.71
C GLN A 36 6.50 17.99 -10.67
N PRO A 37 6.44 18.24 -11.99
CA PRO A 37 5.79 19.37 -12.67
C PRO A 37 4.31 19.13 -13.03
N MET A 38 3.74 17.97 -12.71
CA MET A 38 2.36 17.61 -13.09
C MET A 38 1.30 18.27 -12.18
N GLY A 39 1.67 18.61 -10.95
CA GLY A 39 0.85 19.39 -10.03
C GLY A 39 1.66 20.44 -9.28
N ASN A 40 1.16 20.83 -8.11
CA ASN A 40 1.66 21.97 -7.35
C ASN A 40 2.51 21.58 -6.13
N MET A 41 2.41 20.32 -5.67
CA MET A 41 3.15 19.86 -4.50
C MET A 41 4.61 19.58 -4.87
N SER A 42 5.54 20.18 -4.13
CA SER A 42 6.97 19.86 -4.28
C SER A 42 7.28 18.52 -3.61
N TYR A 43 8.37 17.88 -4.03
CA TYR A 43 8.82 16.63 -3.42
C TYR A 43 9.10 16.81 -1.91
N GLU A 44 9.73 17.93 -1.52
CA GLU A 44 10.05 18.23 -0.13
C GLU A 44 8.79 18.44 0.72
N GLN A 45 7.74 19.03 0.13
CA GLN A 45 6.44 19.17 0.80
C GLN A 45 5.80 17.80 1.04
N ALA A 46 5.86 16.89 0.06
CA ALA A 46 5.37 15.53 0.21
C ALA A 46 6.15 14.76 1.29
N VAL A 47 7.50 14.83 1.27
CA VAL A 47 8.36 14.23 2.31
C VAL A 47 7.97 14.72 3.70
N ALA A 48 7.80 16.03 3.87
CA ALA A 48 7.43 16.62 5.16
C ALA A 48 6.03 16.16 5.63
N ALA A 49 5.06 16.09 4.71
CA ALA A 49 3.71 15.63 5.01
C ALA A 49 3.71 14.15 5.45
N PHE A 50 4.40 13.29 4.71
CA PHE A 50 4.49 11.86 5.04
C PHE A 50 5.29 11.61 6.33
N ALA A 51 6.34 12.39 6.59
CA ALA A 51 7.07 12.35 7.86
C ALA A 51 6.18 12.70 9.06
N GLU A 52 5.31 13.70 8.92
CA GLU A 52 4.34 14.02 9.98
C GLU A 52 3.37 12.85 10.24
N GLN A 53 2.90 12.21 9.17
CA GLN A 53 2.00 11.07 9.31
C GLN A 53 2.67 9.87 9.97
N ALA A 54 3.83 9.47 9.45
CA ALA A 54 4.62 8.35 9.93
C ALA A 54 5.00 8.49 11.40
N ARG A 55 5.40 9.71 11.83
CA ARG A 55 5.72 9.99 13.23
C ARG A 55 4.51 9.77 14.15
N GLY A 56 3.33 10.25 13.74
CA GLY A 56 2.10 10.04 14.51
C GLY A 56 1.77 8.56 14.66
N LEU A 57 1.81 7.80 13.56
CA LEU A 57 1.53 6.37 13.57
C LEU A 57 2.54 5.58 14.41
N SER A 58 3.83 5.92 14.31
CA SER A 58 4.91 5.30 15.08
C SER A 58 4.75 5.56 16.58
N ASP A 59 4.55 6.82 16.97
CA ASP A 59 4.34 7.21 18.37
C ASP A 59 3.05 6.62 18.97
N GLY A 60 2.07 6.28 18.13
CA GLY A 60 0.84 5.60 18.54
C GLY A 60 0.96 4.08 18.67
N GLY A 61 2.13 3.50 18.39
CA GLY A 61 2.42 2.08 18.60
C GLY A 61 2.20 1.19 17.38
N ALA A 62 2.29 1.72 16.16
CA ALA A 62 2.35 0.89 14.96
C ALA A 62 3.62 0.00 14.96
N ASP A 63 3.49 -1.22 14.45
CA ASP A 63 4.61 -2.17 14.29
C ASP A 63 5.30 -2.02 12.92
N LEU A 64 4.59 -1.46 11.94
CA LEU A 64 5.10 -1.14 10.61
C LEU A 64 4.33 0.05 10.01
N LEU A 65 4.92 0.69 8.99
CA LEU A 65 4.27 1.73 8.20
C LEU A 65 3.85 1.15 6.85
N TRP A 66 2.59 1.37 6.46
CA TRP A 66 1.99 0.81 5.26
C TRP A 66 1.57 1.93 4.32
N VAL A 67 2.45 2.25 3.38
CA VAL A 67 2.22 3.22 2.31
C VAL A 67 1.38 2.54 1.23
N GLU A 68 0.15 2.98 0.99
CA GLU A 68 -0.78 2.26 0.09
C GLU A 68 -1.44 3.11 -0.97
N THR A 69 -1.86 2.43 -2.04
CA THR A 69 -2.66 3.01 -3.12
C THR A 69 -1.93 4.12 -3.86
N MET A 70 -0.60 4.04 -3.92
CA MET A 70 0.21 5.01 -4.64
C MET A 70 0.08 4.82 -6.16
N SER A 71 0.12 5.92 -6.90
CA SER A 71 0.07 5.91 -8.36
C SER A 71 1.36 6.40 -9.01
N ASP A 72 2.21 7.13 -8.28
CA ASP A 72 3.48 7.69 -8.73
C ASP A 72 4.66 7.12 -7.91
N ILE A 73 5.75 6.75 -8.58
CA ILE A 73 6.99 6.33 -7.90
C ILE A 73 7.63 7.46 -7.11
N ASN A 74 7.55 8.72 -7.58
CA ASN A 74 8.15 9.83 -6.84
C ASN A 74 7.40 10.09 -5.54
N GLU A 75 6.08 9.90 -5.52
CA GLU A 75 5.30 9.97 -4.29
C GLU A 75 5.62 8.82 -3.33
N VAL A 76 5.81 7.58 -3.84
CA VAL A 76 6.33 6.47 -3.02
C VAL A 76 7.68 6.83 -2.42
N ARG A 77 8.61 7.38 -3.22
CA ARG A 77 9.95 7.80 -2.74
C ARG A 77 9.84 8.84 -1.62
N ALA A 78 9.00 9.86 -1.82
CA ALA A 78 8.77 10.90 -0.83
C ALA A 78 8.17 10.32 0.47
N ALA A 79 7.22 9.40 0.36
CA ALA A 79 6.60 8.73 1.51
C ALA A 79 7.60 7.89 2.29
N VAL A 80 8.42 7.09 1.59
CA VAL A 80 9.44 6.24 2.22
C VAL A 80 10.54 7.08 2.87
N GLU A 81 11.00 8.14 2.20
CA GLU A 81 11.98 9.07 2.75
C GLU A 81 11.44 9.77 4.00
N GLY A 82 10.23 10.31 3.93
CA GLY A 82 9.56 10.95 5.06
C GLY A 82 9.41 9.98 6.24
N ALA A 83 8.93 8.77 5.99
CA ALA A 83 8.77 7.74 7.01
C ALA A 83 10.09 7.37 7.71
N LYS A 84 11.14 7.08 6.93
CA LYS A 84 12.46 6.70 7.45
C LYS A 84 13.19 7.85 8.16
N SER A 85 12.83 9.10 7.88
CA SER A 85 13.44 10.26 8.54
C SER A 85 13.01 10.43 10.00
N VAL A 86 11.91 9.78 10.42
CA VAL A 86 11.30 9.95 11.75
C VAL A 86 11.06 8.64 12.50
N SER A 87 11.28 7.49 11.87
CA SER A 87 10.93 6.18 12.41
C SER A 87 11.85 5.09 11.87
N ASP A 88 12.23 4.15 12.74
CA ASP A 88 12.98 2.94 12.39
C ASP A 88 12.06 1.76 12.02
N LEU A 89 10.73 1.97 12.04
CA LEU A 89 9.77 0.92 11.71
C LEU A 89 9.93 0.46 10.25
N PRO A 90 9.74 -0.84 9.97
CA PRO A 90 9.72 -1.34 8.60
C PRO A 90 8.61 -0.66 7.79
N VAL A 91 8.92 -0.36 6.53
CA VAL A 91 7.98 0.27 5.60
C VAL A 91 7.58 -0.74 4.52
N VAL A 92 6.28 -0.86 4.30
CA VAL A 92 5.68 -1.59 3.18
C VAL A 92 5.05 -0.59 2.23
N ALA A 93 5.20 -0.78 0.92
CA ALA A 93 4.59 0.11 -0.08
C ALA A 93 3.77 -0.66 -1.11
N THR A 94 2.55 -0.20 -1.41
CA THR A 94 1.72 -0.77 -2.47
C THR A 94 1.25 0.28 -3.46
N MET A 95 1.19 -0.12 -4.73
CA MET A 95 0.65 0.69 -5.82
C MET A 95 -0.65 0.10 -6.36
N SER A 96 -1.47 0.94 -6.98
CA SER A 96 -2.72 0.49 -7.61
C SER A 96 -2.59 0.44 -9.13
N PHE A 97 -3.10 -0.63 -9.73
CA PHE A 97 -3.03 -0.90 -11.17
C PHE A 97 -4.42 -1.08 -11.76
N ASP A 98 -4.61 -0.61 -12.98
CA ASP A 98 -5.84 -0.74 -13.74
C ASP A 98 -5.80 -1.90 -14.76
N THR A 99 -6.84 -2.00 -15.58
CA THR A 99 -7.03 -3.05 -16.60
C THR A 99 -5.99 -3.04 -17.72
N ASN A 100 -5.18 -1.98 -17.84
CA ASN A 100 -4.07 -1.92 -18.79
C ASN A 100 -2.73 -2.29 -18.14
N GLY A 101 -2.75 -2.81 -16.91
CA GLY A 101 -1.56 -3.24 -16.17
C GLY A 101 -0.66 -2.09 -15.74
N ARG A 102 -1.23 -0.87 -15.65
CA ARG A 102 -0.49 0.35 -15.31
C ARG A 102 -1.16 1.10 -14.17
N THR A 103 -0.37 1.89 -13.45
CA THR A 103 -0.90 2.87 -12.50
C THR A 103 -1.57 4.03 -13.24
N MET A 104 -2.28 4.90 -12.52
CA MET A 104 -2.84 6.15 -13.08
C MET A 104 -1.78 7.01 -13.76
N MET A 105 -0.52 6.95 -13.29
CA MET A 105 0.61 7.70 -13.87
C MET A 105 1.33 6.94 -14.98
N GLY A 106 0.77 5.81 -15.44
CA GLY A 106 1.27 5.05 -16.57
C GLY A 106 2.44 4.11 -16.23
N ILE A 107 2.69 3.81 -14.96
CA ILE A 107 3.81 2.95 -14.54
C ILE A 107 3.38 1.48 -14.58
N THR A 108 4.15 0.61 -15.23
CA THR A 108 3.90 -0.84 -15.24
C THR A 108 4.29 -1.48 -13.91
N ALA A 109 3.73 -2.65 -13.60
CA ALA A 109 4.09 -3.41 -12.40
C ALA A 109 5.58 -3.79 -12.36
N THR A 110 6.19 -4.09 -13.51
CA THR A 110 7.64 -4.35 -13.64
C THR A 110 8.46 -3.12 -13.27
N GLU A 111 8.18 -1.96 -13.88
CA GLU A 111 8.87 -0.70 -13.56
C GLU A 111 8.70 -0.33 -12.07
N ALA A 112 7.51 -0.58 -11.52
CA ALA A 112 7.23 -0.35 -10.10
C ALA A 112 8.07 -1.25 -9.18
N ALA A 113 8.18 -2.56 -9.47
CA ALA A 113 9.01 -3.48 -8.70
C ALA A 113 10.49 -3.09 -8.75
N GLU A 114 10.99 -2.74 -9.94
CA GLU A 114 12.37 -2.28 -10.11
C GLU A 114 12.66 -1.04 -9.27
N ALA A 115 11.77 -0.05 -9.31
CA ALA A 115 11.93 1.18 -8.54
C ALA A 115 11.80 0.97 -7.03
N MET A 116 10.81 0.18 -6.58
CA MET A 116 10.53 -0.04 -5.15
C MET A 116 11.58 -0.91 -4.47
N ALA A 117 12.20 -1.86 -5.17
CA ALA A 117 13.28 -2.70 -4.63
C ALA A 117 14.48 -1.86 -4.15
N GLU A 118 14.75 -0.72 -4.76
CA GLU A 118 15.86 0.17 -4.41
C GLU A 118 15.56 1.08 -3.19
N LEU A 119 14.34 1.02 -2.63
CA LEU A 119 13.90 1.91 -1.54
C LEU A 119 14.17 1.33 -0.14
N GLY A 120 14.69 0.10 -0.05
CA GLY A 120 14.90 -0.60 1.21
C GLY A 120 13.60 -0.82 1.99
N LEU A 121 12.54 -1.22 1.28
CA LEU A 121 11.25 -1.60 1.86
C LEU A 121 11.34 -3.00 2.48
N ALA A 122 10.53 -3.24 3.50
CA ALA A 122 10.37 -4.59 4.06
C ALA A 122 9.55 -5.50 3.12
N ALA A 123 8.58 -4.92 2.41
CA ALA A 123 7.83 -5.57 1.34
C ALA A 123 7.25 -4.53 0.38
N PHE A 124 6.86 -4.95 -0.83
CA PHE A 124 6.09 -4.10 -1.73
C PHE A 124 5.07 -4.89 -2.53
N GLY A 125 4.11 -4.22 -3.16
CA GLY A 125 3.16 -4.94 -4.01
C GLY A 125 2.01 -4.12 -4.54
N ALA A 126 0.84 -4.75 -4.63
CA ALA A 126 -0.33 -4.18 -5.29
C ALA A 126 -1.59 -4.20 -4.41
N ASN A 127 -2.40 -3.14 -4.48
CA ASN A 127 -3.68 -3.05 -3.79
C ASN A 127 -4.73 -2.25 -4.56
N CYS A 128 -6.01 -2.36 -4.15
CA CYS A 128 -7.13 -1.50 -4.58
C CYS A 128 -7.41 -1.40 -6.09
N GLY A 129 -6.77 -2.24 -6.92
CA GLY A 129 -6.96 -2.24 -8.38
C GLY A 129 -8.42 -2.48 -8.81
N ASN A 130 -8.69 -2.29 -10.11
CA ASN A 130 -10.06 -2.35 -10.65
C ASN A 130 -10.74 -3.71 -10.41
N ASN A 131 -9.98 -4.80 -10.43
CA ASN A 131 -10.48 -6.15 -10.20
C ASN A 131 -9.37 -7.07 -9.66
N LEU A 132 -9.76 -8.30 -9.29
CA LEU A 132 -8.84 -9.32 -8.75
C LEU A 132 -7.75 -9.74 -9.77
N PRO A 133 -8.09 -10.07 -11.05
CA PRO A 133 -7.09 -10.38 -12.07
C PRO A 133 -6.01 -9.32 -12.26
N ASP A 134 -6.34 -8.03 -12.24
CA ASP A 134 -5.37 -6.96 -12.44
C ASP A 134 -4.33 -6.91 -11.31
N THR A 135 -4.79 -7.09 -10.06
CA THR A 135 -3.89 -7.17 -8.91
C THR A 135 -3.02 -8.42 -9.00
N GLU A 136 -3.59 -9.57 -9.40
CA GLU A 136 -2.86 -10.82 -9.57
C GLU A 136 -1.79 -10.72 -10.66
N ALA A 137 -2.12 -10.14 -11.81
CA ALA A 137 -1.18 -9.90 -12.90
C ALA A 137 -0.05 -8.95 -12.50
N ALA A 138 -0.35 -7.92 -11.70
CA ALA A 138 0.67 -7.05 -11.14
C ALA A 138 1.65 -7.81 -10.24
N ILE A 139 1.14 -8.68 -9.34
CA ILE A 139 2.01 -9.49 -8.46
C ILE A 139 2.91 -10.42 -9.28
N VAL A 140 2.37 -11.10 -10.30
CA VAL A 140 3.18 -11.97 -11.19
C VAL A 140 4.31 -11.16 -11.84
N ALA A 141 4.00 -10.02 -12.45
CA ALA A 141 4.99 -9.17 -13.11
C ALA A 141 6.05 -8.62 -12.13
N MET A 142 5.64 -8.29 -10.91
CA MET A 142 6.56 -7.86 -9.84
C MET A 142 7.48 -8.99 -9.40
N HIS A 143 6.96 -10.21 -9.26
CA HIS A 143 7.75 -11.38 -8.87
C HIS A 143 8.76 -11.76 -9.96
N GLU A 144 8.36 -11.73 -11.23
CA GLU A 144 9.26 -11.96 -12.36
C GLU A 144 10.42 -10.95 -12.40
N ALA A 145 10.13 -9.68 -12.09
CA ALA A 145 11.13 -8.61 -12.06
C ALA A 145 12.08 -8.72 -10.85
N LYS A 146 11.55 -9.14 -9.70
CA LYS A 146 12.26 -9.20 -8.41
C LYS A 146 11.88 -10.49 -7.65
N PRO A 147 12.45 -11.65 -8.03
CA PRO A 147 12.03 -12.95 -7.48
C PRO A 147 12.34 -13.12 -5.99
N ASP A 148 13.33 -12.40 -5.47
CA ASP A 148 13.74 -12.46 -4.05
C ASP A 148 13.02 -11.43 -3.17
N ALA A 149 12.16 -10.59 -3.74
CA ALA A 149 11.42 -9.58 -2.99
C ALA A 149 10.25 -10.19 -2.22
N LEU A 150 9.99 -9.67 -1.03
CA LEU A 150 8.77 -9.97 -0.29
C LEU A 150 7.62 -9.17 -0.89
N LEU A 151 6.65 -9.88 -1.48
CA LEU A 151 5.50 -9.26 -2.13
C LEU A 151 4.24 -9.30 -1.26
N VAL A 152 3.43 -8.24 -1.31
CA VAL A 152 2.13 -8.16 -0.62
C VAL A 152 1.00 -7.86 -1.60
N ALA A 153 -0.21 -8.39 -1.34
CA ALA A 153 -1.36 -8.19 -2.22
C ALA A 153 -2.65 -7.91 -1.43
N LYS A 154 -3.35 -6.82 -1.76
CA LYS A 154 -4.63 -6.44 -1.13
C LYS A 154 -5.62 -5.90 -2.16
N ALA A 155 -6.22 -6.79 -2.93
CA ALA A 155 -7.20 -6.41 -3.95
C ALA A 155 -8.57 -6.03 -3.35
N ASN A 156 -9.37 -5.32 -4.14
CA ASN A 156 -10.79 -5.08 -3.84
C ASN A 156 -11.57 -6.39 -3.82
N ALA A 157 -12.68 -6.44 -3.08
CA ALA A 157 -13.57 -7.60 -3.04
C ALA A 157 -14.43 -7.68 -4.32
N GLY A 158 -13.82 -7.88 -5.48
CA GLY A 158 -14.50 -7.82 -6.77
C GLY A 158 -14.64 -6.40 -7.32
N ILE A 159 -15.45 -6.25 -8.36
CA ILE A 159 -15.61 -4.95 -9.07
C ILE A 159 -16.66 -4.14 -8.33
N PRO A 160 -16.36 -2.89 -7.91
CA PRO A 160 -17.36 -2.04 -7.28
C PRO A 160 -18.49 -1.73 -8.27
N ARG A 161 -19.73 -1.93 -7.84
CA ARG A 161 -20.95 -1.62 -8.60
C ARG A 161 -21.81 -0.65 -7.81
N TRP A 162 -22.48 0.25 -8.51
CA TRP A 162 -23.49 1.10 -7.87
C TRP A 162 -24.79 0.29 -7.74
N GLY A 163 -25.12 -0.10 -6.51
CA GLY A 163 -26.39 -0.73 -6.14
C GLY A 163 -27.40 0.30 -5.63
N GLU A 164 -28.51 -0.19 -5.07
CA GLU A 164 -29.58 0.67 -4.54
C GLU A 164 -29.14 1.43 -3.28
N ASP A 165 -28.30 0.81 -2.44
CA ASP A 165 -27.83 1.35 -1.16
C ASP A 165 -26.41 1.96 -1.22
N GLY A 166 -25.85 2.11 -2.43
CA GLY A 166 -24.53 2.70 -2.66
C GLY A 166 -23.55 1.74 -3.34
N LEU A 167 -22.27 1.82 -2.97
CA LEU A 167 -21.22 1.01 -3.58
C LEU A 167 -21.25 -0.43 -3.03
N GLU A 168 -21.47 -1.39 -3.92
CA GLU A 168 -21.52 -2.83 -3.62
C GLU A 168 -20.36 -3.57 -4.27
N TYR A 169 -19.89 -4.63 -3.60
CA TYR A 169 -18.77 -5.47 -4.01
C TYR A 169 -19.23 -6.92 -4.13
N ASP A 170 -18.92 -7.59 -5.24
CA ASP A 170 -19.41 -8.94 -5.55
C ASP A 170 -18.45 -10.08 -5.16
N GLY A 171 -17.30 -9.74 -4.58
CA GLY A 171 -16.33 -10.70 -4.08
C GLY A 171 -16.80 -11.37 -2.80
N THR A 172 -17.21 -12.64 -2.92
CA THR A 172 -17.57 -13.47 -1.77
C THR A 172 -16.32 -13.92 -1.00
N PRO A 173 -16.45 -14.39 0.26
CA PRO A 173 -15.35 -14.99 0.99
C PRO A 173 -14.61 -16.10 0.22
N ASP A 174 -15.33 -16.95 -0.52
CA ASP A 174 -14.74 -18.01 -1.34
C ASP A 174 -13.91 -17.46 -2.51
N VAL A 175 -14.39 -16.39 -3.15
CA VAL A 175 -13.66 -15.70 -4.22
C VAL A 175 -12.37 -15.10 -3.68
N MET A 176 -12.44 -14.43 -2.53
CA MET A 176 -11.28 -13.80 -1.90
C MET A 176 -10.27 -14.83 -1.35
N ALA A 177 -10.76 -15.95 -0.80
CA ALA A 177 -9.90 -17.05 -0.36
C ALA A 177 -9.15 -17.68 -1.54
N ASN A 178 -9.81 -17.85 -2.68
CA ASN A 178 -9.15 -18.34 -3.89
C ASN A 178 -8.15 -17.32 -4.45
N PHE A 179 -8.47 -16.03 -4.41
CA PHE A 179 -7.52 -14.98 -4.77
C PHE A 179 -6.27 -15.04 -3.89
N ALA A 180 -6.42 -15.10 -2.56
CA ALA A 180 -5.30 -15.17 -1.62
C ALA A 180 -4.36 -16.35 -1.93
N ARG A 181 -4.91 -17.52 -2.27
CA ARG A 181 -4.12 -18.69 -2.69
C ARG A 181 -3.35 -18.45 -3.99
N ARG A 182 -3.96 -17.80 -4.99
CA ARG A 182 -3.32 -17.55 -6.28
C ARG A 182 -2.18 -16.54 -6.17
N VAL A 183 -2.39 -15.43 -5.47
CA VAL A 183 -1.30 -14.45 -5.27
C VAL A 183 -0.19 -15.01 -4.38
N ASN A 184 -0.52 -15.88 -3.42
CA ASN A 184 0.50 -16.61 -2.66
C ASN A 184 1.33 -17.54 -3.54
N PHE A 185 0.69 -18.28 -4.44
CA PHE A 185 1.40 -19.10 -5.43
C PHE A 185 2.26 -18.25 -6.39
N ALA A 186 1.85 -17.01 -6.65
CA ALA A 186 2.59 -16.04 -7.46
C ALA A 186 3.72 -15.29 -6.71
N GLY A 187 3.96 -15.60 -5.43
CA GLY A 187 5.07 -15.05 -4.65
C GLY A 187 4.69 -14.04 -3.56
N ALA A 188 3.40 -13.71 -3.39
CA ALA A 188 2.96 -12.86 -2.28
C ALA A 188 2.93 -13.62 -0.93
N SER A 189 3.17 -12.91 0.17
CA SER A 189 3.18 -13.44 1.54
C SER A 189 2.36 -12.60 2.51
#